data_AF-A0A8X7U8X2-F1
#
_entry.id   AF-A0A8X7U8X2-F1
#
_cell.length_a   1.000
_cell.length_b   1.000
_cell.length_c   1.000
_cell.angle_alpha   90.00
_cell.angle_beta   90.00
_cell.angle_gamma   90.00
#
_symmetry.space_group_name_H-M   'P 1'
#
loop_
_entity.id
_entity.type
_entity.pdbx_description
1 polymer ?
#
loop_
_entity_poly.entity_id
_entity_poly.type
_entity_poly.pdbx_seq_one_letter_code
_entity_poly.pdbx_strand_id
1 'polypeptide(L)'
;MLVGLLTKNAATCVCIWELQKMTLLWKEVDRMPNIWCLEFYGKHIRMNCLGNKGCLMMLSLRSRQMNRLITYNAVTREWAKVPGCTVPRGRKRLWIACGTAFHPSPTARA
;
A
#
# COMPACT_ATOMS: atom_id res chain seq x y z
N MET A 1 -8.75 -9.55 -7.44
CA MET A 1 -7.90 -8.36 -7.53
C MET A 1 -6.52 -8.69 -6.98
N LEU A 2 -5.46 -8.24 -7.65
CA LEU A 2 -4.07 -8.44 -7.30
C LEU A 2 -3.40 -7.08 -7.15
N VAL A 3 -2.52 -6.94 -6.18
CA VAL A 3 -1.72 -5.72 -5.98
C VAL A 3 -0.26 -6.08 -6.15
N GLY A 4 0.45 -5.31 -6.98
CA GLY A 4 1.83 -5.60 -7.35
C GLY A 4 2.70 -4.36 -7.40
N LEU A 5 4.00 -4.57 -7.24
CA LEU A 5 5.00 -3.55 -7.57
C LEU A 5 5.36 -3.66 -9.05
N LEU A 6 5.36 -2.53 -9.74
CA LEU A 6 5.90 -2.39 -11.08
C LEU A 6 7.06 -1.40 -11.03
N THR A 7 8.23 -1.82 -11.50
CA THR A 7 9.39 -0.94 -11.63
C THR A 7 9.69 -0.70 -13.10
N LYS A 8 9.64 0.56 -13.54
CA LYS A 8 9.99 0.98 -14.89
C LYS A 8 10.94 2.18 -14.82
N ASN A 9 12.06 2.13 -15.52
CA ASN A 9 13.06 3.21 -15.56
C ASN A 9 13.45 3.71 -14.15
N ALA A 10 13.76 2.79 -13.22
CA ALA A 10 14.08 3.07 -11.82
C ALA A 10 12.96 3.69 -10.96
N ALA A 11 11.77 3.96 -11.51
CA ALA A 11 10.58 4.34 -10.74
C ALA A 11 9.78 3.09 -10.35
N THR A 12 9.55 2.91 -9.05
CA THR A 12 8.70 1.84 -8.53
C THR A 12 7.32 2.40 -8.16
N CYS A 13 6.26 1.81 -8.72
CA CYS A 13 4.86 2.13 -8.46
C CYS A 13 4.10 0.90 -7.98
N VAL A 14 3.02 1.14 -7.23
CA VAL A 14 2.03 0.09 -6.93
C VAL A 14 0.96 0.10 -8.00
N CYS A 15 0.65 -1.06 -8.55
CA CYS A 15 -0.41 -1.27 -9.55
C CYS A 15 -1.48 -2.21 -9.00
N ILE A 16 -2.73 -1.95 -9.36
CA ILE A 16 -3.90 -2.76 -9.05
C ILE A 16 -4.35 -3.46 -10.32
N TRP A 17 -4.45 -4.78 -10.23
CA TRP A 17 -4.83 -5.65 -11.33
C TRP A 17 -6.11 -6.41 -11.01
N GLU A 18 -6.99 -6.53 -12.00
CA GLU A 18 -8.21 -7.32 -11.90
C GLU A 18 -8.21 -8.40 -12.96
N LEU A 19 -8.60 -9.62 -12.57
CA LEU A 19 -8.74 -10.74 -13.49
C LEU A 19 -10.09 -10.60 -14.20
N GLN A 20 -10.04 -10.43 -15.52
CA GLN A 20 -11.22 -10.40 -16.36
C GLN A 20 -11.80 -11.81 -16.47
N LYS A 21 -13.02 -12.02 -15.95
CA LYS A 21 -13.63 -13.37 -15.86
C LYS A 21 -13.87 -14.04 -17.21
N MET A 22 -14.19 -13.25 -18.24
CA MET A 22 -14.50 -13.77 -19.57
C MET A 22 -13.24 -14.16 -20.35
N THR A 23 -12.18 -13.37 -20.25
CA THR A 23 -10.94 -13.57 -21.03
C THR A 23 -9.82 -14.24 -20.24
N LEU A 24 -9.96 -14.36 -18.93
CA LEU A 24 -8.93 -14.82 -18.00
C LEU A 24 -7.64 -14.00 -18.07
N LEU A 25 -7.73 -12.75 -18.51
CA LEU A 25 -6.60 -11.84 -18.60
C LEU A 25 -6.55 -10.89 -17.40
N TRP A 26 -5.34 -10.63 -16.92
CA TRP A 26 -5.11 -9.57 -15.93
C TRP A 26 -5.12 -8.21 -16.63
N LYS A 27 -5.98 -7.31 -16.15
CA LYS A 27 -6.05 -5.93 -16.59
C LYS A 27 -5.62 -5.01 -15.45
N GLU A 28 -4.70 -4.09 -15.72
CA GLU A 28 -4.40 -3.02 -14.79
C GLU A 28 -5.62 -2.08 -14.71
N VAL A 29 -6.21 -1.95 -13.53
CA VAL A 29 -7.44 -1.17 -13.31
C VAL A 29 -7.17 0.14 -12.59
N ASP A 30 -6.06 0.22 -11.85
CA ASP A 30 -5.63 1.45 -11.19
C ASP A 30 -4.13 1.42 -10.86
N ARG A 31 -3.54 2.61 -10.64
CA ARG A 31 -2.14 2.78 -10.29
C ARG A 31 -1.97 3.91 -9.29
N MET A 32 -1.05 3.70 -8.35
CA MET A 32 -0.65 4.76 -7.42
C MET A 32 -0.21 6.03 -8.18
N PRO A 33 -0.60 7.22 -7.71
CA PRO A 33 -0.24 8.47 -8.38
C PRO A 33 1.26 8.60 -8.66
N ASN A 34 1.61 8.99 -9.88
CA ASN A 34 3.01 9.06 -10.34
C ASN A 34 3.90 9.93 -9.42
N ILE A 35 3.36 11.01 -8.88
CA ILE A 35 4.10 11.89 -7.97
C ILE A 35 4.50 11.21 -6.66
N TRP A 36 3.78 10.16 -6.25
CA TRP A 36 4.18 9.33 -5.10
C TRP A 36 5.25 8.32 -5.50
N CYS A 37 5.22 7.81 -6.73
CA CYS A 37 6.27 6.90 -7.22
C CYS A 37 7.66 7.54 -7.22
N LEU A 38 7.75 8.87 -7.41
CA LEU A 38 9.01 9.61 -7.35
C LEU A 38 9.70 9.48 -5.99
N GLU A 39 8.95 9.29 -4.89
CA GLU A 39 9.54 9.04 -3.57
C GLU A 39 10.39 7.74 -3.54
N PHE A 40 10.14 6.83 -4.48
CA PHE A 40 10.78 5.52 -4.58
C PHE A 40 11.83 5.42 -5.69
N TYR A 41 12.09 6.50 -6.42
CA TYR A 41 13.02 6.48 -7.54
C TYR A 41 14.43 6.02 -7.11
N GLY A 42 14.99 5.06 -7.84
CA GLY A 42 16.32 4.51 -7.58
C GLY A 42 16.44 3.69 -6.29
N LYS A 43 15.32 3.39 -5.59
CA LYS A 43 15.31 2.62 -4.34
C LYS A 43 14.78 1.22 -4.59
N HIS A 44 15.44 0.22 -4.03
CA HIS A 44 14.90 -1.14 -4.00
C HIS A 44 13.77 -1.24 -2.96
N ILE A 45 12.53 -1.26 -3.43
CA ILE A 45 11.33 -1.31 -2.58
C ILE A 45 10.86 -2.75 -2.40
N ARG A 46 10.58 -3.13 -1.15
CA ARG A 46 9.80 -4.33 -0.79
C ARG A 46 8.40 -3.90 -0.38
N MET A 47 7.40 -4.67 -0.77
CA MET A 47 6.00 -4.43 -0.43
C MET A 47 5.47 -5.55 0.46
N ASN A 48 4.82 -5.16 1.56
CA ASN A 48 3.89 -6.04 2.29
C ASN A 48 2.47 -5.48 2.11
N CYS A 49 1.49 -6.34 1.94
CA CYS A 49 0.08 -5.96 1.82
C CYS A 49 -0.77 -6.64 2.89
N LEU A 50 -1.80 -5.93 3.36
CA LEU A 50 -2.79 -6.43 4.31
C LEU A 50 -4.17 -5.93 3.89
N GLY A 51 -5.09 -6.84 3.64
CA GLY A 51 -6.46 -6.52 3.24
C GLY A 51 -7.46 -6.73 4.38
N ASN A 52 -8.52 -5.93 4.42
CA ASN A 52 -9.69 -6.16 5.26
C ASN A 52 -10.89 -6.64 4.40
N LYS A 53 -11.90 -7.24 5.02
CA LYS A 53 -13.17 -7.64 4.40
C LYS A 53 -13.89 -6.47 3.70
N GLY A 54 -13.65 -5.23 4.12
CA GLY A 54 -14.21 -4.01 3.51
C GLY A 54 -13.42 -3.45 2.31
N CYS A 55 -12.66 -4.28 1.59
CA CYS A 55 -11.90 -3.90 0.38
C CYS A 55 -10.80 -2.82 0.57
N LEU A 56 -10.57 -2.38 1.81
CA LEU A 56 -9.44 -1.52 2.16
C LEU A 56 -8.16 -2.36 2.26
N MET A 57 -7.15 -1.95 1.52
CA MET A 57 -5.83 -2.56 1.50
C MET A 57 -4.81 -1.59 2.10
N MET A 58 -4.04 -2.06 3.09
CA MET A 58 -2.90 -1.35 3.62
C MET A 58 -1.61 -1.92 3.03
N LEU A 59 -0.74 -1.04 2.56
CA LEU A 59 0.49 -1.36 1.86
C LEU A 59 1.67 -0.74 2.61
N SER A 60 2.68 -1.55 2.92
CA SER A 60 3.96 -1.09 3.48
C SER A 60 5.04 -1.20 2.42
N LEU A 61 5.53 -0.03 1.99
CA LEU A 61 6.60 0.12 1.01
C LEU A 61 7.90 0.47 1.74
N ARG A 62 8.87 -0.45 1.68
CA ARG A 62 10.10 -0.38 2.47
C ARG A 62 11.37 -0.46 1.64
N SER A 63 12.36 0.33 2.03
CA SER A 63 13.74 0.22 1.58
C SER A 63 14.71 0.25 2.78
N ARG A 64 16.01 0.26 2.51
CA ARG A 64 17.02 0.38 3.57
C ARG A 64 16.90 1.67 4.39
N GLN A 65 16.31 2.74 3.87
CA GLN A 65 16.24 4.04 4.56
C GLN A 65 14.82 4.61 4.60
N MET A 66 13.84 3.94 4.00
CA MET A 66 12.49 4.43 3.85
C MET A 66 11.49 3.39 4.31
N ASN A 67 10.40 3.88 4.89
CA ASN A 67 9.21 3.09 5.12
C ASN A 67 7.98 4.01 5.00
N ARG A 68 7.10 3.68 4.07
CA ARG A 68 5.86 4.40 3.79
C ARG A 68 4.68 3.45 3.93
N LEU A 69 3.63 3.93 4.59
CA LEU A 69 2.35 3.26 4.67
C LEU A 69 1.35 3.99 3.78
N ILE A 70 0.68 3.23 2.92
CA ILE A 70 -0.30 3.72 1.96
C ILE A 70 -1.53 2.83 2.08
N THR A 71 -2.71 3.42 1.98
CA THR A 71 -3.96 2.66 1.87
C THR A 71 -4.59 2.86 0.51
N TYR A 72 -5.24 1.81 0.02
CA TYR A 72 -6.06 1.83 -1.18
C TYR A 72 -7.44 1.27 -0.83
N ASN A 73 -8.49 2.06 -1.08
CA ASN A 73 -9.87 1.60 -0.95
C ASN A 73 -10.35 1.10 -2.31
N ALA A 74 -10.55 -0.22 -2.48
CA ALA A 74 -10.95 -0.75 -3.77
C ALA A 74 -12.41 -0.48 -4.14
N VAL A 75 -13.25 -0.04 -3.19
CA VAL A 75 -14.64 0.40 -3.47
C VAL A 75 -14.64 1.80 -4.05
N THR A 76 -13.98 2.75 -3.38
CA THR A 76 -13.93 4.15 -3.83
C THR A 76 -12.83 4.41 -4.85
N ARG A 77 -11.89 3.48 -5.03
CA ARG A 77 -10.68 3.60 -5.86
C ARG A 77 -9.79 4.77 -5.44
N GLU A 78 -9.71 4.99 -4.14
CA GLU A 78 -8.96 6.11 -3.58
C GLU A 78 -7.67 5.65 -2.92
N TRP A 79 -6.61 6.41 -3.18
CA TRP A 79 -5.32 6.29 -2.55
C TRP A 79 -5.20 7.30 -1.41
N ALA A 80 -4.72 6.85 -0.25
CA ALA A 80 -4.40 7.74 0.85
C ALA A 80 -3.03 7.41 1.45
N LYS A 81 -2.25 8.45 1.75
CA LYS A 81 -1.02 8.29 2.55
C LYS A 81 -1.42 8.19 4.02
N VAL A 82 -0.91 7.19 4.71
CA VAL A 82 -1.02 7.14 6.17
C VAL A 82 0.07 8.06 6.72
N PRO A 83 -0.28 9.06 7.56
CA PRO A 83 0.71 9.91 8.21
C PRO A 83 1.77 9.06 8.92
N GLY A 84 3.02 9.51 8.91
CA GLY A 84 4.06 8.81 9.64
C GLY A 84 3.75 8.82 11.13
N CYS A 85 3.49 7.66 11.73
CA CYS A 85 3.45 7.55 13.19
C CYS A 85 4.88 7.75 13.73
N THR A 86 5.16 8.92 14.28
CA THR A 86 6.41 9.14 15.03
C THR A 86 6.34 8.31 16.30
N VAL A 87 6.95 7.12 16.30
CA VAL A 87 7.11 6.35 17.54
C VAL A 87 7.94 7.21 18.50
N PRO A 88 7.47 7.48 19.74
CA PRO A 88 8.25 8.23 20.71
C PRO A 88 9.57 7.51 20.95
N ARG A 89 10.68 8.16 20.61
CA ARG A 89 12.07 7.77 20.91
C ARG A 89 12.39 6.27 20.70
N GLY A 90 12.71 5.90 19.46
CA GLY A 90 13.41 4.64 19.18
C GLY A 90 13.76 4.45 17.70
N ARG A 91 14.86 3.77 17.41
CA ARG A 91 15.28 3.35 16.04
C ARG A 91 14.32 2.34 15.37
N LYS A 92 13.13 2.11 15.92
CA LYS A 92 12.18 1.15 15.39
C LYS A 92 11.48 1.79 14.18
N ARG A 93 11.83 1.33 12.98
CA ARG A 93 11.05 1.61 11.76
C ARG A 93 9.61 1.15 12.01
N LEU A 94 8.61 1.84 11.46
CA LEU A 94 7.24 1.29 11.47
C LEU A 94 7.25 0.02 10.60
N TRP A 95 6.56 -1.03 11.03
CA TRP A 95 6.30 -2.20 10.20
C TRP A 95 4.83 -2.48 10.37
N ILE A 96 4.19 -3.03 9.35
CA ILE A 96 2.94 -3.72 9.60
C ILE A 96 3.34 -4.99 10.38
N ALA A 97 3.40 -4.87 11.71
CA ALA A 97 3.38 -6.02 12.59
C ALA A 97 2.04 -6.68 12.36
N CYS A 98 2.04 -7.94 11.94
CA CYS A 98 0.87 -8.76 11.57
C CYS A 98 -0.44 -8.22 12.17
N GLY A 99 -1.18 -7.43 11.39
CA GLY A 99 -2.38 -6.77 11.85
C GLY A 99 -3.53 -7.76 11.87
N THR A 100 -4.00 -8.10 13.06
CA THR A 100 -5.37 -8.57 13.23
C THR A 100 -6.30 -7.43 12.80
N ALA A 101 -7.28 -7.73 11.95
CA ALA A 101 -8.28 -6.75 11.55
C ALA A 101 -9.15 -6.39 12.77
N PHE A 102 -8.82 -5.33 13.47
CA PHE A 102 -9.80 -4.65 14.31
C PHE A 102 -10.74 -3.88 13.39
N HIS A 103 -12.04 -4.05 13.59
CA HIS A 103 -13.05 -3.22 12.94
C HIS A 103 -12.76 -1.75 13.35
N PRO A 104 -12.35 -0.85 12.44
CA PRO A 104 -12.16 0.54 12.80
C PRO A 104 -13.54 1.13 13.09
N SER A 105 -13.91 1.15 14.37
CA SER A 105 -15.12 1.82 14.82
C SER A 105 -14.77 3.26 15.19
N PRO A 106 -15.53 4.27 14.71
CA PRO A 106 -15.43 5.65 15.20
C PRO A 106 -15.65 5.78 16.72
N THR A 107 -16.19 4.74 17.37
CA THR A 107 -16.40 4.68 18.83
C THR A 107 -15.23 4.09 19.62
N ALA A 108 -14.15 3.67 18.96
CA ALA A 108 -12.95 3.21 19.68
C ALA A 108 -12.30 4.39 20.41
N ARG A 109 -12.53 4.49 21.72
CA ARG A 109 -11.82 5.41 22.62
C ARG A 109 -10.57 4.72 23.15
N ALA A 110 -9.50 5.50 23.28
CA ALA A 110 -8.21 5.08 23.82
C ALA A 110 -8.29 4.73 25.31
#